data_AF-A0A3A8QW64-F1
#
_entry.id   AF-A0A3A8QW64-F1
#
_cell.length_a   1.000
_cell.length_b   1.000
_cell.length_c   1.000
_cell.angle_alpha   90.00
_cell.angle_beta   90.00
_cell.angle_gamma   90.00
#
_symmetry.space_group_name_H-M   'P 1'
#
loop_
_entity.id
_entity.type
_entity.pdbx_description
1 polymer ?
#
loop_
_entity_poly.entity_id
_entity_poly.type
_entity_poly.pdbx_seq_one_letter_code
_entity_poly.pdbx_strand_id
1 'polypeptide(L)'
;MERVRTLLDQGYMLYTDRVWAVFERSRMSSLDVENVLRCGDIEQEPKLDGDTYRYFVETQRMCVVVSFPEEKVIQVVGGWRKQ
;
A
#
# COMPACT_ATOMS: atom_id res chain seq x y z
N MET A 1 -11.60 5.68 -1.18
CA MET A 1 -10.48 6.13 -2.05
C MET A 1 -10.10 7.61 -1.87
N GLU A 2 -10.99 8.51 -1.47
CA GLU A 2 -10.67 9.94 -1.30
C GLU A 2 -9.49 10.20 -0.35
N ARG A 3 -9.46 9.53 0.81
CA ARG A 3 -8.37 9.65 1.78
C ARG A 3 -7.00 9.24 1.23
N VAL A 4 -6.92 8.18 0.41
CA VAL A 4 -5.64 7.74 -0.18
C VAL A 4 -5.11 8.79 -1.14
N ARG A 5 -5.98 9.39 -1.98
CA ARG A 5 -5.58 10.47 -2.89
C ARG A 5 -5.08 11.71 -2.14
N THR A 6 -5.80 12.14 -1.11
CA THR A 6 -5.36 13.28 -0.27
C THR A 6 -4.02 13.01 0.39
N LEU A 7 -3.78 11.78 0.87
CA LEU A 7 -2.52 11.39 1.49
C LEU A 7 -1.37 11.23 0.51
N LEU A 8 -1.64 10.82 -0.74
CA LEU A 8 -0.62 10.78 -1.79
C LEU A 8 -0.19 12.19 -2.21
N ASP A 9 -1.10 13.17 -2.17
CA ASP A 9 -0.79 14.56 -2.55
C ASP A 9 -0.24 15.40 -1.40
N GLN A 10 -0.68 15.15 -0.16
CA GLN A 10 -0.42 16.03 1.00
C GLN A 10 0.12 15.30 2.24
N GLY A 11 0.23 13.97 2.18
CA GLY A 11 0.69 13.12 3.27
C GLY A 11 2.10 12.59 3.05
N TYR A 12 2.48 11.63 3.88
CA TYR A 12 3.78 10.98 3.82
C TYR A 12 3.61 9.47 3.56
N MET A 13 4.40 8.96 2.62
CA MET A 13 4.56 7.51 2.42
C MET A 13 5.78 7.02 3.17
N LEU A 14 5.58 6.05 4.05
CA LEU A 14 6.65 5.38 4.79
C LEU A 14 6.91 4.00 4.20
N TYR A 15 8.17 3.77 3.84
CA TYR A 15 8.71 2.47 3.46
C TYR A 15 9.67 2.01 4.56
N THR A 16 9.39 0.85 5.15
CA THR A 16 10.31 0.24 6.12
C THR A 16 11.39 -0.57 5.39
N ASP A 17 12.55 -0.79 6.01
CA ASP A 17 13.62 -1.63 5.44
C ASP A 17 13.12 -3.04 5.03
N ARG A 18 12.19 -3.59 5.80
CA ARG A 18 11.59 -4.89 5.52
C ARG A 18 10.75 -4.90 4.24
N VAL A 19 10.16 -3.76 3.88
CA VAL A 19 9.31 -3.61 2.69
C VAL A 19 10.15 -3.53 1.43
N TRP A 20 11.35 -2.96 1.49
CA TRP A 20 12.28 -2.99 0.36
C TRP A 20 12.64 -4.42 -0.05
N ALA A 21 12.90 -5.30 0.91
CA ALA A 21 13.15 -6.72 0.63
C ALA A 21 11.93 -7.42 -0.01
N VAL A 22 10.71 -7.01 0.33
CA VAL A 22 9.48 -7.51 -0.30
C VAL A 22 9.38 -7.03 -1.75
N PHE A 23 9.67 -5.75 -2.00
CA PHE A 23 9.63 -5.17 -3.34
C PHE A 23 10.66 -5.80 -4.28
N GLU A 24 11.88 -6.04 -3.81
CA GLU A 24 12.90 -6.73 -4.58
C GLU A 24 12.44 -8.13 -5.00
N ARG A 25 11.92 -8.92 -4.05
CA ARG A 25 11.41 -10.28 -4.32
C ARG A 25 10.21 -10.27 -5.27
N SER A 26 9.32 -9.29 -5.13
CA SER A 26 8.12 -9.12 -5.95
C SER A 26 8.37 -8.37 -7.27
N ARG A 27 9.60 -7.94 -7.55
CA ARG A 27 9.97 -7.08 -8.69
C ARG A 27 9.05 -5.85 -8.80
N MET A 28 8.81 -5.18 -7.69
CA MET A 28 8.02 -3.95 -7.62
C MET A 28 8.93 -2.75 -7.38
N SER A 29 8.62 -1.63 -8.03
CA SER A 29 9.24 -0.34 -7.75
C SER A 29 8.34 0.50 -6.83
N SER A 30 8.90 1.56 -6.23
CA SER A 30 8.10 2.55 -5.52
C SER A 30 7.05 3.21 -6.44
N LEU A 31 7.39 3.43 -7.71
CA LEU A 31 6.46 3.96 -8.71
C LEU A 31 5.29 3.01 -9.00
N ASP A 32 5.54 1.69 -9.06
CA ASP A 32 4.46 0.69 -9.17
C ASP A 32 3.50 0.81 -7.98
N VAL A 33 4.05 0.96 -6.77
CA VAL A 33 3.27 1.10 -5.54
C VAL A 33 2.39 2.34 -5.58
N GLU A 34 2.97 3.49 -5.93
CA GLU A 34 2.22 4.75 -6.07
C GLU A 34 1.09 4.63 -7.10
N ASN A 35 1.38 4.03 -8.25
CA ASN A 35 0.37 3.81 -9.28
C ASN A 35 -0.78 2.94 -8.77
N VAL A 36 -0.48 1.83 -8.08
CA VAL A 36 -1.51 0.99 -7.46
C VAL A 36 -2.31 1.77 -6.42
N LEU A 37 -1.68 2.60 -5.59
CA LEU A 37 -2.42 3.40 -4.60
C LEU A 37 -3.31 4.48 -5.25
N ARG A 38 -2.94 4.99 -6.42
CA ARG A 38 -3.74 5.99 -7.15
C ARG A 38 -4.96 5.39 -7.86
N CYS A 39 -4.81 4.22 -8.48
CA CYS A 39 -5.80 3.66 -9.38
C CYS A 39 -6.41 2.32 -8.95
N GLY A 40 -5.85 1.67 -7.93
CA GLY A 40 -6.35 0.40 -7.42
C GLY A 40 -7.55 0.57 -6.49
N ASP A 41 -8.30 -0.50 -6.32
CA ASP A 41 -9.49 -0.56 -5.48
C ASP A 41 -9.23 -1.43 -4.24
N ILE A 42 -9.96 -1.14 -3.15
CA ILE A 42 -9.95 -2.00 -1.96
C ILE A 42 -11.14 -2.95 -2.09
N GLU A 43 -10.88 -4.13 -2.65
CA GLU A 43 -11.93 -5.13 -2.91
C GLU A 43 -12.15 -6.08 -1.73
N GLN A 44 -11.18 -6.16 -0.81
CA GLN A 44 -11.23 -7.05 0.35
C GLN A 44 -11.47 -6.27 1.65
N GLU A 45 -12.14 -6.91 2.61
CA GLU A 45 -12.25 -6.35 3.96
C GLU A 45 -10.86 -6.17 4.59
N PRO A 46 -10.62 -5.02 5.26
CA PRO A 46 -9.35 -4.78 5.94
C PRO A 46 -9.09 -5.84 7.01
N LYS A 47 -7.86 -6.33 7.09
CA LYS A 47 -7.46 -7.30 8.11
C LYS A 47 -6.83 -6.59 9.29
N LEU A 48 -7.30 -6.89 10.50
CA LEU A 48 -6.66 -6.43 11.72
C LEU A 48 -5.34 -7.21 11.92
N ASP A 49 -4.25 -6.49 12.13
CA ASP A 49 -2.94 -7.04 12.43
C ASP A 49 -2.29 -6.23 13.56
N GLY A 50 -2.20 -6.84 14.74
CA GLY A 50 -1.92 -6.11 15.98
C GLY A 50 -3.00 -5.06 16.24
N ASP A 51 -2.57 -3.81 16.41
CA ASP A 51 -3.46 -2.66 16.67
C ASP A 51 -3.76 -1.84 15.40
N THR A 52 -3.38 -2.33 14.22
CA THR A 52 -3.56 -1.61 12.96
C THR A 52 -4.31 -2.43 11.92
N TYR A 53 -5.13 -1.75 11.12
CA TYR A 53 -5.78 -2.36 9.96
C TYR A 53 -4.87 -2.33 8.75
N ARG A 54 -4.81 -3.47 8.05
CA ARG A 54 -4.15 -3.65 6.76
C ARG A 54 -5.18 -3.63 5.65
N TYR A 55 -4.99 -2.72 4.71
CA TYR A 55 -5.84 -2.52 3.54
C TYR A 55 -5.11 -3.07 2.31
N PHE A 56 -5.83 -3.84 1.51
CA PHE A 56 -5.30 -4.45 0.28
C PHE A 56 -5.81 -3.61 -0.89
N VAL A 57 -4.92 -2.81 -1.47
CA VAL A 57 -5.22 -1.98 -2.65
C VAL A 57 -4.80 -2.75 -3.88
N GLU A 58 -5.73 -3.00 -4.77
CA GLU A 58 -5.57 -3.98 -5.84
C GLU A 58 -5.82 -3.36 -7.20
N THR A 59 -5.00 -3.77 -8.16
CA THR A 59 -5.28 -3.63 -9.59
C THR A 59 -5.41 -5.03 -10.18
N GLN A 60 -5.70 -5.12 -11.48
CA GLN A 60 -5.68 -6.40 -12.19
C GLN A 60 -4.32 -7.11 -12.11
N ARG A 61 -3.21 -6.38 -11.96
CA ARG A 61 -1.86 -6.94 -12.06
C ARG A 61 -1.06 -6.91 -10.76
N MET A 62 -1.50 -6.18 -9.75
CA MET A 62 -0.71 -5.95 -8.53
C MET A 62 -1.62 -5.78 -7.31
N CYS A 63 -1.07 -6.09 -6.14
CA CYS A 63 -1.64 -5.78 -4.85
C CYS A 63 -0.59 -5.07 -4.00
N VAL A 64 -1.00 -4.00 -3.32
CA VAL A 64 -0.19 -3.28 -2.32
C VAL A 64 -0.96 -3.33 -1.01
N VAL A 65 -0.25 -3.67 0.07
CA VAL A 65 -0.81 -3.68 1.42
C VAL A 65 -0.32 -2.44 2.16
N VAL A 66 -1.27 -1.67 2.68
CA VAL A 66 -0.99 -0.44 3.44
C VAL A 66 -1.67 -0.47 4.80
N SER A 67 -1.08 0.25 5.75
CA SER A 67 -1.70 0.64 7.01
C SER A 67 -1.69 2.17 7.15
N PHE A 68 -2.58 2.69 8.00
CA PHE A 68 -2.67 4.11 8.32
C PHE A 68 -2.38 4.28 9.82
N PRO A 69 -1.11 4.28 10.24
CA PRO A 69 -0.75 4.38 11.66
C PRO A 69 -1.08 5.75 12.25
N GLU A 70 -1.11 6.79 11.42
CA GLU A 70 -1.45 8.16 11.78
C GLU A 70 -2.35 8.79 10.71
N GLU A 71 -2.97 9.93 11.01
CA GLU A 71 -3.95 10.56 10.12
C GLU A 71 -3.37 10.84 8.72
N LYS A 72 -2.12 11.31 8.67
CA LYS A 72 -1.42 11.78 7.46
C LYS A 72 -0.36 10.83 6.90
N VAL A 73 -0.33 9.59 7.38
CA VAL A 73 0.72 8.63 7.05
C VAL A 73 0.13 7.41 6.36
N ILE A 74 0.67 7.07 5.19
CA ILE A 74 0.49 5.77 4.57
C ILE A 74 1.75 4.97 4.82
N GLN A 75 1.65 3.90 5.58
CA GLN A 75 2.75 2.95 5.73
C GLN A 75 2.53 1.79 4.77
N VAL A 76 3.46 1.60 3.84
CA VAL A 76 3.44 0.42 2.98
C VAL A 76 4.03 -0.73 3.77
N VAL A 77 3.28 -1.84 3.90
CA VAL A 77 3.69 -3.01 4.68
C VAL A 77 3.96 -4.25 3.83
N GLY A 78 3.58 -4.20 2.55
CA GLY A 78 3.92 -5.26 1.58
C GLY A 78 3.30 -5.02 0.21
N GLY A 79 3.61 -5.92 -0.72
CA GLY A 79 3.01 -5.91 -2.05
C GLY A 79 3.52 -7.06 -2.91
N TRP A 80 2.75 -7.41 -3.92
CA TRP A 80 3.11 -8.42 -4.92
C TRP A 80 2.48 -8.14 -6.28
N ARG A 81 3.10 -8.67 -7.33
CA ARG A 81 2.50 -8.79 -8.66
C ARG A 81 1.60 -10.02 -8.66
N LYS A 82 0.38 -9.87 -9.19
CA LYS A 82 -0.55 -10.98 -9.46
C LYS A 82 -0.05 -11.74 -10.70
N GLN A 83 -0.20 -13.06 -10.70
CA GLN A 83 0.08 -13.90 -11.87
C GLN A 83 -1.09 -13.86 -12.85
#